data_AF-A0A8S2S5L5-F1
#
_entry.id   AF-A0A8S2S5L5-F1
#
_cell.length_a   1.000
_cell.length_b   1.000
_cell.length_c   1.000
_cell.angle_alpha   90.00
_cell.angle_beta   90.00
_cell.angle_gamma   90.00
#
_symmetry.space_group_name_H-M   'P 1'
#
loop_
_entity.id
_entity.type
_entity.pdbx_description
1 polymer ?
#
loop_
_entity_poly.entity_id
_entity_poly.type
_entity_poly.pdbx_seq_one_letter_code
_entity_poly.pdbx_strand_id
1 'polypeptide(L)'
;MPSTLLNQLRMMFRTTTTNRELALANNYTYVNEDKISRSLICPICLDPLIDPQTHVACENSFCNRCIRKLRQCPCCRASITTPNDLKITSHVLRNILDELEV
;
A
#
# COMPACT_ATOMS: atom_id res chain seq x y z
N MET A 1 -18.37 25.95 -8.61
CA MET A 1 -19.03 24.77 -8.01
C MET A 1 -18.60 23.52 -8.77
N PRO A 2 -17.43 22.92 -8.49
CA PRO A 2 -16.96 21.79 -9.28
C PRO A 2 -17.62 20.48 -8.83
N SER A 3 -18.59 20.07 -9.64
CA SER A 3 -18.85 18.71 -10.13
C SER A 3 -19.00 17.57 -9.11
N THR A 4 -20.25 17.36 -8.70
CA THR A 4 -20.84 16.11 -8.16
C THR A 4 -20.44 14.86 -8.97
N LEU A 5 -20.09 15.03 -10.24
CA LEU A 5 -19.58 13.99 -11.14
C LEU A 5 -18.25 13.38 -10.69
N LEU A 6 -17.35 14.14 -10.06
CA LEU A 6 -16.09 13.59 -9.54
C LEU A 6 -16.34 12.67 -8.34
N ASN A 7 -17.31 13.02 -7.50
CA ASN A 7 -17.75 12.21 -6.36
C ASN A 7 -18.57 10.98 -6.80
N GLN A 8 -19.34 11.07 -7.90
CA GLN A 8 -20.07 9.93 -8.46
C GLN A 8 -19.15 8.93 -9.18
N LEU A 9 -18.10 9.40 -9.87
CA LEU A 9 -17.09 8.52 -10.48
C LEU A 9 -16.26 7.74 -9.45
N ARG A 10 -16.05 8.31 -8.25
CA ARG A 10 -15.44 7.59 -7.10
C ARG A 10 -16.29 6.42 -6.58
N MET A 11 -17.62 6.44 -6.78
CA MET A 11 -18.51 5.39 -6.29
C MET A 11 -18.62 4.17 -7.22
N MET A 12 -18.19 4.26 -8.48
CA MET A 12 -18.37 3.18 -9.47
C MET A 12 -17.19 2.21 -9.56
N PHE A 13 -16.06 2.51 -8.91
CA PHE A 13 -14.89 1.62 -8.82
C PHE A 13 -14.57 1.34 -7.35
N ARG A 14 -15.20 0.30 -6.79
CA ARG A 14 -14.85 -0.37 -5.51
C ARG A 14 -14.15 0.54 -4.48
N THR A 15 -14.94 1.19 -3.64
CA THR A 15 -14.61 1.61 -2.26
C THR A 15 -13.28 1.05 -1.71
N THR A 16 -12.20 1.81 -1.81
CA THR A 16 -11.07 1.73 -0.87
C THR A 16 -10.39 3.08 -0.74
N THR A 17 -10.55 3.70 0.42
CA THR A 17 -9.74 4.81 0.89
C THR A 17 -8.27 4.50 0.66
N THR A 18 -7.55 5.28 -0.15
CA THR A 18 -6.10 5.12 -0.40
C THR A 18 -5.29 5.28 0.90
N ASN A 19 -4.03 4.85 0.95
CA ASN A 19 -3.24 5.04 2.18
C ASN A 19 -3.01 6.54 2.38
N ARG A 20 -2.87 7.29 1.29
CA ARG A 20 -2.84 8.76 1.30
C ARG A 20 -4.10 9.37 1.92
N GLU A 21 -5.30 8.92 1.52
CA GLU A 21 -6.55 9.40 2.12
C GLU A 21 -6.65 9.03 3.61
N LEU A 22 -6.10 7.88 4.04
CA LEU A 22 -6.00 7.54 5.47
C LEU A 22 -5.03 8.46 6.22
N ALA A 23 -3.87 8.78 5.64
CA ALA A 23 -2.92 9.71 6.24
C ALA A 23 -3.55 11.10 6.42
N LEU A 24 -4.19 11.61 5.36
CA LEU A 24 -4.90 12.89 5.40
C LEU A 24 -6.05 12.91 6.42
N ALA A 25 -6.81 11.83 6.55
CA ALA A 25 -7.87 11.72 7.55
C ALA A 25 -7.34 11.76 9.00
N ASN A 26 -6.07 11.42 9.20
CA ASN A 26 -5.37 11.52 10.48
C ASN A 26 -4.52 12.82 10.59
N ASN A 27 -4.75 13.79 9.70
CA ASN A 27 -4.00 15.05 9.62
C ASN A 27 -2.47 14.89 9.40
N TYR A 28 -2.05 13.81 8.75
CA TYR A 28 -0.65 13.56 8.38
C TYR A 28 -0.41 13.88 6.89
N THR A 29 0.68 14.58 6.58
CA THR A 29 1.09 14.89 5.20
C THR A 29 2.58 14.63 5.03
N TYR A 30 2.93 13.58 4.29
CA TYR A 30 4.33 13.22 4.09
C TYR A 30 5.16 14.39 3.55
N VAL A 31 6.23 14.71 4.27
CA VAL A 31 7.17 15.75 3.85
C VAL A 31 8.11 15.16 2.80
N ASN A 32 8.29 15.88 1.68
CA ASN A 32 9.14 15.43 0.58
C ASN A 32 8.75 14.04 0.00
N GLU A 33 7.51 13.87 -0.46
CA GLU A 33 7.02 12.62 -1.09
C GLU A 33 8.01 12.05 -2.13
N ASP A 34 8.65 12.92 -2.93
CA ASP A 34 9.62 12.53 -3.97
C ASP A 34 10.92 11.91 -3.43
N LYS A 35 11.23 12.11 -2.15
CA LYS A 35 12.41 11.55 -1.49
C LYS A 35 12.13 10.19 -0.82
N ILE A 36 10.86 9.78 -0.72
CA ILE A 36 10.51 8.48 -0.15
C ILE A 36 11.08 7.39 -1.06
N SER A 37 11.88 6.49 -0.49
CA SER A 37 12.45 5.38 -1.26
C SER A 37 11.35 4.54 -1.87
N ARG A 38 11.50 4.18 -3.16
CA ARG A 38 10.56 3.31 -3.88
C ARG A 38 10.36 1.95 -3.21
N SER A 39 11.34 1.48 -2.43
CA SER A 39 11.23 0.25 -1.65
C SER A 39 10.21 0.32 -0.51
N LEU A 40 9.78 1.53 -0.13
CA LEU A 40 8.78 1.80 0.89
C LEU A 40 7.39 2.06 0.31
N ILE A 41 7.28 2.09 -1.03
CA ILE A 41 6.04 2.33 -1.75
C ILE A 41 5.41 0.99 -2.14
N CYS A 42 4.12 0.84 -1.88
CA CYS A 42 3.34 -0.32 -2.27
C CYS A 42 3.16 -0.35 -3.80
N PRO A 43 3.59 -1.42 -4.51
CA PRO A 43 3.43 -1.51 -5.97
C PRO A 43 1.99 -1.57 -6.47
N ILE A 44 1.02 -1.77 -5.57
CA ILE A 44 -0.41 -1.92 -5.92
C ILE A 44 -1.14 -0.59 -5.80
N CYS A 45 -0.98 0.14 -4.68
CA CYS A 45 -1.69 1.39 -4.43
C CYS A 45 -0.82 2.64 -4.66
N LEU A 46 0.48 2.46 -4.91
CA LEU A 46 1.45 3.53 -5.17
C LEU A 46 1.62 4.53 -4.03
N ASP A 47 1.22 4.14 -2.82
CA ASP A 47 1.40 4.91 -1.58
C ASP A 47 2.44 4.22 -0.68
N PRO A 48 3.00 4.91 0.33
CA PRO A 48 3.77 4.29 1.39
C PRO A 48 3.07 3.08 2.01
N LEU A 49 3.84 2.05 2.32
CA LEU A 49 3.34 0.78 2.86
C LEU A 49 2.63 0.98 4.21
N ILE A 50 1.42 0.44 4.35
CA ILE A 50 0.67 0.36 5.62
C ILE A 50 0.42 -1.11 5.94
N ASP A 51 0.75 -1.51 7.18
CA ASP A 51 0.72 -2.91 7.65
C ASP A 51 1.31 -3.87 6.58
N PRO A 52 2.62 -3.77 6.28
CA PRO A 52 3.16 -4.44 5.12
C PRO A 52 3.25 -5.96 5.31
N GLN A 53 2.91 -6.69 4.25
CA GLN A 53 3.14 -8.12 4.08
C GLN A 53 4.17 -8.33 2.95
N THR A 54 5.14 -9.20 3.17
CA THR A 54 6.16 -9.58 2.19
C THR A 54 5.80 -10.89 1.53
N HIS A 55 5.82 -10.92 0.20
CA HIS A 55 5.66 -12.17 -0.54
C HIS A 55 6.93 -13.02 -0.41
N VAL A 56 6.79 -14.27 0.03
CA VAL A 56 7.95 -15.11 0.41
C VAL A 56 8.85 -15.43 -0.77
N ALA A 57 8.29 -15.66 -1.97
CA ALA A 57 9.09 -16.12 -3.11
C ALA A 57 9.89 -15.01 -3.81
N CYS A 58 9.45 -13.76 -3.76
CA CYS A 58 10.12 -12.64 -4.46
C CYS A 58 10.50 -11.47 -3.55
N GLU A 59 10.23 -11.58 -2.24
CA GLU A 59 10.60 -10.62 -1.20
C GLU A 59 10.08 -9.19 -1.39
N ASN A 60 9.12 -9.00 -2.29
CA ASN A 60 8.46 -7.71 -2.47
C ASN A 60 7.41 -7.50 -1.37
N SER A 61 7.34 -6.28 -0.84
CA SER A 61 6.37 -5.90 0.19
C SER A 61 5.19 -5.14 -0.38
N PHE A 62 4.03 -5.39 0.21
CA PHE A 62 2.74 -4.81 -0.19
C PHE A 62 1.95 -4.46 1.06
N CYS A 63 0.99 -3.53 0.97
CA CYS A 63 0.06 -3.33 2.07
C CYS A 63 -0.79 -4.60 2.26
N ASN A 64 -1.03 -5.00 3.51
CA ASN A 64 -1.84 -6.17 3.84
C ASN A 64 -3.19 -6.19 3.09
N ARG A 65 -3.89 -5.05 3.12
CA ARG A 65 -5.18 -4.85 2.43
C ARG A 65 -5.11 -4.91 0.91
N CYS A 66 -3.95 -4.64 0.31
CA CYS A 66 -3.75 -4.64 -1.13
C CYS A 66 -3.50 -6.07 -1.63
N ILE A 67 -2.52 -6.76 -1.03
CA ILE A 67 -2.09 -8.07 -1.53
C ILE A 67 -3.09 -9.18 -1.25
N ARG A 68 -3.85 -9.11 -0.14
CA ARG A 68 -4.88 -10.11 0.20
C ARG A 68 -6.02 -10.22 -0.82
N LYS A 69 -6.19 -9.24 -1.70
CA LYS A 69 -7.20 -9.26 -2.76
C LYS A 69 -6.75 -10.00 -4.02
N LEU A 70 -5.46 -10.33 -4.10
CA LEU A 70 -4.85 -10.92 -5.28
C LEU A 70 -4.57 -12.40 -5.05
N ARG A 71 -4.69 -13.20 -6.12
CA ARG A 71 -4.32 -14.62 -6.14
C ARG A 71 -2.93 -14.86 -6.73
N GLN A 72 -2.29 -13.81 -7.23
CA GLN A 72 -0.96 -13.85 -7.83
C GLN A 72 -0.20 -12.58 -7.44
N CYS A 73 1.10 -12.72 -7.22
CA CYS A 73 1.97 -11.60 -6.94
C CYS A 73 2.09 -10.70 -8.18
N PRO A 74 1.87 -9.38 -8.09
CA PRO A 74 1.98 -8.49 -9.24
C PRO A 74 3.44 -8.34 -9.74
N CYS A 75 4.44 -8.60 -8.88
CA CYS A 75 5.84 -8.45 -9.23
C CYS A 75 6.42 -9.69 -9.93
N CYS A 76 6.14 -10.90 -9.43
CA CYS A 76 6.73 -12.14 -9.95
C CYS A 76 5.72 -13.12 -10.58
N ARG A 77 4.42 -12.80 -10.54
CA ARG A 77 3.31 -13.62 -11.06
C ARG A 77 3.12 -14.99 -10.40
N ALA A 78 3.92 -15.33 -9.40
CA ALA A 78 3.72 -16.54 -8.61
C ALA A 78 2.39 -16.49 -7.85
N SER A 79 1.79 -17.66 -7.65
CA SER A 79 0.50 -17.80 -6.96
C SER A 79 0.60 -17.46 -5.48
N ILE A 80 -0.47 -16.85 -4.96
CA ILE A 80 -0.70 -16.58 -3.53
C ILE A 80 -1.90 -17.43 -3.14
N THR A 81 -1.61 -18.66 -2.77
CA THR A 81 -2.58 -19.74 -2.52
C THR A 81 -2.80 -19.99 -1.04
N THR A 82 -1.77 -19.81 -0.23
CA THR A 82 -1.78 -20.09 1.19
C THR A 82 -1.37 -18.85 1.99
N PRO A 83 -1.78 -18.73 3.27
CA PRO A 83 -1.29 -17.67 4.13
C PRO A 83 0.24 -17.65 4.27
N ASN A 84 0.92 -18.79 4.10
CA ASN A 84 2.38 -18.90 4.20
C ASN A 84 3.12 -18.29 3.00
N ASP A 85 2.42 -18.00 1.89
CA ASP A 85 3.01 -17.30 0.74
C ASP A 85 3.27 -15.82 1.06
N LEU A 86 2.68 -15.32 2.15
CA LEU A 86 2.87 -13.98 2.69
C LEU A 86 3.39 -14.08 4.13
N LYS A 87 4.40 -13.28 4.44
CA LYS A 87 4.88 -13.11 5.82
C LYS A 87 4.72 -11.68 6.26
N ILE A 88 4.54 -11.50 7.56
CA ILE A 88 4.73 -10.20 8.19
C ILE A 88 6.11 -9.67 7.79
N THR A 89 6.15 -8.42 7.32
CA THR A 89 7.41 -7.79 6.92
C THR A 89 8.35 -7.63 8.10
N SER A 90 9.66 -7.62 7.85
CA SER A 90 10.68 -7.44 8.88
C SER A 90 10.45 -6.17 9.71
N HIS A 91 10.79 -6.24 10.99
CA HIS A 91 10.72 -5.08 11.88
C HIS A 91 11.58 -3.91 11.39
N VAL A 92 12.71 -4.20 10.74
CA VAL A 92 13.57 -3.16 10.15
C VAL A 92 12.80 -2.29 9.15
N LEU A 93 12.02 -2.90 8.24
CA LEU A 93 11.25 -2.12 7.27
C LEU A 93 10.16 -1.29 7.96
N ARG A 94 9.52 -1.84 8.99
CA ARG A 94 8.51 -1.12 9.78
C ARG A 94 9.12 0.10 10.48
N ASN A 95 10.27 -0.08 11.14
CA ASN A 95 10.98 1.03 11.76
C ASN A 95 11.30 2.12 10.72
N ILE A 96 11.78 1.75 9.52
CA ILE A 96 12.06 2.74 8.47
C ILE A 96 10.79 3.44 7.99
N LEU A 97 9.63 2.77 7.95
CA LEU A 97 8.34 3.41 7.65
C LEU A 97 7.90 4.38 8.75
N ASP A 98 8.17 4.05 10.01
CA ASP A 98 7.83 4.88 11.17
C ASP A 98 8.68 6.16 11.23
N GLU A 99 9.88 6.15 10.64
CA GLU A 99 10.75 7.33 10.49
C GLU A 99 10.35 8.26 9.33
N LEU A 100 9.31 7.93 8.54
CA LEU A 100 8.84 8.83 7.50
C LEU A 100 8.24 10.10 8.11
N GLU A 101 8.78 11.26 7.72
CA GLU A 101 8.30 12.56 8.16
C GLU A 101 6.89 12.86 7.59
N VAL A 102 5.98 13.30 8.45
CA VAL A 102 4.54 13.54 8.20
C VAL A 102 4.06 14.93 8.62
#